data_AF-A0A7C7NZI7-F1
#
_entry.id   AF-A0A7C7NZI7-F1
#
_cell.length_a   1.000
_cell.length_b   1.000
_cell.length_c   1.000
_cell.angle_alpha   90.00
_cell.angle_beta   90.00
_cell.angle_gamma   90.00
#
_symmetry.space_group_name_H-M   'P 1'
#
loop_
_entity.id
_entity.type
_entity.pdbx_description
1 polymer ?
#
loop_
_entity_poly.entity_id
_entity_poly.type
_entity_poly.pdbx_seq_one_letter_code
_entity_poly.pdbx_strand_id
1 'polypeptide(L)'
;MVASPPKLPTSHGAVFLLYVVTLSPTTAFWDTSEYIATAHTLGVLHPPGNPLFLILARAWEILLAPLGLSVAVRINLFSAFVSGAAHGLWFLVVHHILGHFNRDHRFRITGALVAVLLSATAFTVRSQSNVNEKVYTVLLLTIALLTWLAFRWQARVGQGRDDNLLVLMAFILALSVGNHLMAVLAAPAIAVFILVVRPRTILKWRLYPAVLAVAVAGLSVQLYLPVPSK
;
A
#
# COMPACT_ATOMS: atom_id res chain seq x y z
N MET A 1 1.75 -23.81 15.33
CA MET A 1 2.28 -22.81 16.28
C MET A 1 2.91 -21.68 15.49
N VAL A 2 2.24 -20.52 15.43
CA VAL A 2 2.75 -19.35 14.70
C VAL A 2 3.71 -18.61 15.63
N ALA A 3 5.02 -18.68 15.33
CA ALA A 3 6.01 -17.85 16.00
C ALA A 3 5.61 -16.36 15.86
N SER A 4 5.73 -15.59 16.95
CA SER A 4 5.49 -14.15 16.95
C SER A 4 6.20 -13.49 15.77
N PRO A 5 5.54 -12.59 15.02
CA PRO A 5 6.18 -11.96 13.87
C PRO A 5 7.43 -11.19 14.35
N PRO A 6 8.53 -11.23 13.58
CA PRO A 6 9.69 -10.39 13.86
C PRO A 6 9.24 -8.93 13.94
N LYS A 7 9.91 -8.15 14.79
CA LYS A 7 9.57 -6.73 14.94
C LYS A 7 9.68 -6.06 13.56
N LEU A 8 8.59 -5.44 13.13
CA LEU A 8 8.45 -4.60 11.93
C LEU A 8 9.44 -3.42 11.76
N PRO A 9 10.04 -2.79 12.79
CA PRO A 9 10.51 -1.41 12.66
C PRO A 9 11.85 -1.26 11.93
N THR A 10 12.64 -2.31 11.71
CA THR A 10 13.99 -2.16 11.13
C THR A 10 14.00 -2.02 9.61
N SER A 11 13.23 -2.83 8.88
CA SER A 11 13.28 -2.85 7.40
C SER A 11 12.62 -1.61 6.78
N HIS A 12 11.43 -1.24 7.26
CA HIS A 12 10.75 -0.01 6.84
C HIS A 12 11.63 1.22 7.09
N GLY A 13 12.18 1.36 8.30
CA GLY A 13 13.02 2.50 8.67
C GLY A 13 14.27 2.60 7.78
N ALA A 14 14.94 1.47 7.52
CA ALA A 14 16.12 1.45 6.65
C ALA A 14 15.81 1.86 5.20
N VAL A 15 14.73 1.34 4.60
CA VAL A 15 14.33 1.71 3.23
C VAL A 15 13.88 3.16 3.16
N PHE A 16 13.11 3.62 4.13
CA PHE A 16 12.70 5.01 4.22
C PHE A 16 13.91 5.94 4.30
N LEU A 17 14.86 5.66 5.20
CA LEU A 17 16.11 6.43 5.32
C LEU A 17 16.92 6.43 4.02
N LEU A 18 17.03 5.30 3.33
CA LEU A 18 17.68 5.22 2.01
C LEU A 18 17.02 6.16 0.99
N TYR A 19 15.69 6.20 0.95
CA TYR A 19 14.95 7.08 0.05
C TYR A 19 15.02 8.55 0.47
N VAL A 20 15.08 8.85 1.76
CA VAL A 20 15.31 10.21 2.27
C VAL A 20 16.68 10.74 1.86
N VAL A 21 17.74 9.92 1.99
CA VAL A 21 19.11 10.31 1.61
C VAL A 21 19.23 10.50 0.10
N THR A 22 18.42 9.80 -0.68
CA THR A 22 18.44 9.85 -2.15
C THR A 22 17.23 10.59 -2.75
N LEU A 23 16.57 11.41 -1.94
CA LEU A 23 15.33 12.08 -2.31
C LEU A 23 15.60 13.18 -3.34
N SER A 24 14.73 13.31 -4.35
CA SER A 24 14.74 14.50 -5.20
C SER A 24 14.33 15.74 -4.38
N PRO A 25 15.12 16.83 -4.40
CA PRO A 25 14.77 18.06 -3.68
C PRO A 25 13.68 18.88 -4.42
N THR A 26 13.40 18.55 -5.68
CA THR A 26 12.49 19.29 -6.56
C THR A 26 11.55 18.34 -7.30
N THR A 27 10.72 18.91 -8.19
CA THR A 27 9.96 18.10 -9.15
C THR A 27 10.87 17.43 -10.19
N ALA A 28 10.37 16.37 -10.82
CA ALA A 28 11.00 15.69 -11.94
C ALA A 28 10.12 15.77 -13.21
N PHE A 29 10.57 15.13 -14.29
CA PHE A 29 9.84 14.99 -15.54
C PHE A 29 8.54 14.19 -15.36
N TRP A 30 7.68 14.24 -16.38
CA TRP A 30 6.38 13.54 -16.42
C TRP A 30 5.39 14.06 -15.36
N ASP A 31 4.49 13.19 -14.90
CA ASP A 31 3.38 13.51 -14.00
C ASP A 31 3.83 13.98 -12.60
N THR A 32 5.11 13.79 -12.25
CA THR A 32 5.68 14.16 -10.95
C THR A 32 5.31 15.57 -10.51
N SER A 33 5.39 16.53 -11.44
CA SER A 33 5.10 17.95 -11.21
C SER A 33 3.62 18.19 -10.99
N GLU A 34 2.78 17.55 -11.80
CA GLU A 34 1.34 17.64 -11.71
C GLU A 34 0.82 17.05 -10.40
N TYR A 35 1.30 15.87 -9.99
CA TYR A 35 0.95 15.26 -8.70
C TYR A 35 1.36 16.13 -7.51
N ILE A 36 2.52 16.78 -7.54
CA ILE A 36 2.96 17.69 -6.47
C ILE A 36 2.06 18.94 -6.44
N ALA A 37 1.80 19.55 -7.60
CA ALA A 37 1.01 20.76 -7.71
C ALA A 37 -0.45 20.52 -7.29
N THR A 38 -1.09 19.50 -7.85
CA THR A 38 -2.49 19.15 -7.55
C THR A 38 -2.69 18.63 -6.14
N ALA A 39 -1.73 17.90 -5.55
CA ALA A 39 -1.80 17.53 -4.14
C ALA A 39 -1.74 18.77 -3.23
N HIS A 40 -0.95 19.78 -3.58
CA HIS A 40 -0.86 21.02 -2.81
C HIS A 40 -2.11 21.91 -2.95
N THR A 41 -2.65 22.03 -4.15
CA THR A 41 -3.83 22.86 -4.42
C THR A 41 -5.16 22.14 -4.19
N LEU A 42 -5.14 20.82 -3.98
CA LEU A 42 -6.33 19.96 -4.12
C LEU A 42 -7.04 20.19 -5.46
N GLY A 43 -6.24 20.29 -6.52
CA GLY A 43 -6.74 20.38 -7.89
C GLY A 43 -7.23 19.04 -8.43
N VAL A 44 -7.64 19.05 -9.70
CA VAL A 44 -7.98 17.85 -10.46
C VAL A 44 -6.76 17.42 -11.25
N LEU A 45 -6.31 16.19 -11.03
CA LEU A 45 -5.25 15.55 -11.79
C LEU A 45 -5.80 15.04 -13.13
N HIS A 46 -4.93 14.85 -14.14
CA HIS A 46 -5.28 14.16 -15.37
C HIS A 46 -6.03 12.83 -15.08
N PRO A 47 -6.97 12.42 -15.96
CA PRO A 47 -7.72 11.18 -15.76
C PRO A 47 -6.80 9.98 -15.55
N PRO A 48 -7.01 9.16 -14.50
CA PRO A 48 -8.27 9.01 -13.76
C PRO A 48 -8.43 9.87 -12.49
N GLY A 49 -7.53 10.81 -12.22
CA GLY A 49 -7.67 11.82 -11.14
C GLY A 49 -7.08 11.42 -9.78
N ASN A 50 -7.08 10.13 -9.43
CA ASN A 50 -6.44 9.55 -8.24
C ASN A 50 -6.73 10.30 -6.91
N PRO A 51 -8.01 10.51 -6.54
CA PRO A 51 -8.39 11.33 -5.38
C PRO A 51 -7.85 10.82 -4.04
N LEU A 52 -7.72 9.50 -3.86
CA LEU A 52 -7.15 8.95 -2.63
C LEU A 52 -5.70 9.39 -2.45
N PHE A 53 -4.91 9.38 -3.54
CA PHE A 53 -3.53 9.85 -3.50
C PHE A 53 -3.49 11.31 -3.08
N LEU A 54 -4.30 12.17 -3.71
CA LEU A 54 -4.32 13.62 -3.46
C LEU A 54 -4.67 13.93 -2.01
N ILE A 55 -5.71 13.28 -1.46
CA ILE A 55 -6.14 13.47 -0.07
C ILE A 55 -5.04 13.07 0.91
N LEU A 56 -4.40 11.91 0.70
CA LEU A 56 -3.33 11.43 1.57
C LEU A 56 -2.08 12.32 1.49
N ALA A 57 -1.68 12.70 0.28
CA ALA A 57 -0.52 13.53 0.03
C ALA A 57 -0.72 14.95 0.60
N ARG A 58 -1.91 15.52 0.47
CA ARG A 58 -2.26 16.81 1.08
C ARG A 58 -2.24 16.75 2.60
N ALA A 59 -2.83 15.72 3.20
CA ALA A 59 -2.80 15.54 4.65
C ALA A 59 -1.35 15.45 5.18
N TRP A 60 -0.49 14.71 4.48
CA TRP A 60 0.93 14.63 4.80
C TRP A 60 1.67 15.98 4.63
N GLU A 61 1.38 16.71 3.55
CA GLU A 61 2.00 18.01 3.29
C GLU A 61 1.66 19.06 4.36
N ILE A 62 0.40 19.07 4.84
CA ILE A 62 -0.04 19.92 5.95
C ILE A 62 0.67 19.53 7.24
N LEU A 63 0.77 18.23 7.54
CA LEU A 63 1.46 17.72 8.73
C LEU A 63 2.93 18.18 8.78
N LEU A 64 3.60 18.19 7.63
CA LEU A 64 5.01 18.59 7.51
C LEU A 64 5.21 20.10 7.31
N ALA A 65 4.15 20.89 7.14
CA ALA A 65 4.25 22.33 6.90
C ALA A 65 5.08 23.10 7.95
N PRO A 66 5.00 22.78 9.27
CA PRO A 66 5.80 23.46 10.29
C PRO A 66 7.32 23.27 10.15
N LEU A 67 7.78 22.30 9.35
CA LEU A 67 9.21 22.03 9.15
C LEU A 67 9.89 23.00 8.17
N GLY A 68 9.14 23.90 7.52
CA GLY A 68 9.70 24.86 6.56
C GLY A 68 10.23 24.23 5.26
N LEU A 69 9.91 22.95 5.02
CA LEU A 69 10.31 22.23 3.82
C LEU A 69 9.50 22.68 2.61
N SER A 70 10.11 22.66 1.42
CA SER A 70 9.39 22.94 0.17
C SER A 70 8.24 21.93 -0.02
N VAL A 71 7.19 22.34 -0.73
CA VAL A 71 6.05 21.46 -1.06
C VAL A 71 6.55 20.19 -1.77
N ALA A 72 7.48 20.35 -2.72
CA ALA A 72 8.06 19.22 -3.45
C ALA A 72 8.74 18.22 -2.51
N VAL A 73 9.56 18.69 -1.56
CA VAL A 73 10.22 17.82 -0.58
C VAL A 73 9.18 17.12 0.30
N ARG A 74 8.16 17.82 0.81
CA ARG A 74 7.12 17.22 1.66
C ARG A 74 6.37 16.10 0.95
N ILE A 75 5.99 16.31 -0.31
CA ILE A 75 5.29 15.30 -1.12
C ILE A 75 6.23 14.17 -1.56
N ASN A 76 7.52 14.44 -1.84
CA ASN A 76 8.49 13.38 -2.12
C ASN A 76 8.73 12.51 -0.86
N LEU A 77 8.78 13.11 0.33
CA LEU A 77 8.87 12.39 1.59
C LEU A 77 7.65 11.48 1.84
N PHE A 78 6.46 11.90 1.43
CA PHE A 78 5.26 11.05 1.48
C PHE A 78 5.48 9.77 0.67
N SER A 79 5.89 9.90 -0.60
CA SER A 79 6.18 8.75 -1.46
C SER A 79 7.25 7.83 -0.87
N ALA A 80 8.34 8.40 -0.33
CA ALA A 80 9.40 7.64 0.31
C ALA A 80 8.88 6.88 1.54
N PHE A 81 8.05 7.51 2.37
CA PHE A 81 7.47 6.91 3.57
C PHE A 81 6.52 5.77 3.22
N VAL A 82 5.57 6.01 2.31
CA VAL A 82 4.60 5.01 1.86
C VAL A 82 5.30 3.81 1.22
N SER A 83 6.32 4.05 0.38
CA SER A 83 7.11 2.98 -0.23
C SER A 83 7.92 2.20 0.81
N GLY A 84 8.55 2.88 1.78
CA GLY A 84 9.20 2.21 2.90
C GLY A 84 8.22 1.31 3.68
N ALA A 85 7.02 1.82 3.98
CA ALA A 85 6.01 1.07 4.72
C ALA A 85 5.57 -0.18 3.94
N ALA A 86 5.45 -0.08 2.61
CA ALA A 86 5.19 -1.21 1.73
C ALA A 86 6.29 -2.27 1.83
N HIS A 87 7.56 -1.86 1.83
CA HIS A 87 8.70 -2.77 2.01
C HIS A 87 8.72 -3.43 3.41
N GLY A 88 8.24 -2.74 4.45
CA GLY A 88 8.01 -3.33 5.76
C GLY A 88 6.97 -4.45 5.75
N LEU A 89 5.90 -4.31 4.97
CA LEU A 89 4.91 -5.38 4.77
C LEU A 89 5.45 -6.52 3.90
N TRP A 90 6.19 -6.21 2.83
CA TRP A 90 6.85 -7.23 2.02
C TRP A 90 7.85 -8.05 2.82
N PHE A 91 8.58 -7.45 3.77
CA PHE A 91 9.42 -8.18 4.71
C PHE A 91 8.61 -9.24 5.47
N LEU A 92 7.43 -8.90 6.00
CA LEU A 92 6.58 -9.84 6.72
C LEU A 92 6.04 -10.95 5.81
N VAL A 93 5.64 -10.61 4.58
CA VAL A 93 5.17 -11.55 3.56
C VAL A 93 6.27 -12.55 3.21
N VAL A 94 7.47 -12.08 2.87
CA VAL A 94 8.60 -12.96 2.52
C VAL A 94 9.04 -13.80 3.72
N HIS A 95 9.13 -13.21 4.92
CA HIS A 95 9.45 -13.95 6.14
C HIS A 95 8.42 -15.05 6.46
N HIS A 96 7.14 -14.84 6.14
CA HIS A 96 6.09 -15.85 6.24
C HIS A 96 6.28 -16.97 5.21
N ILE A 97 6.50 -16.62 3.94
CA ILE A 97 6.71 -17.58 2.85
C ILE A 97 7.94 -18.46 3.12
N LEU A 98 9.09 -17.86 3.47
CA LEU A 98 10.33 -18.61 3.75
C LEU A 98 10.20 -19.60 4.90
N GLY A 99 9.25 -19.39 5.82
CA GLY A 99 8.95 -20.33 6.91
C GLY A 99 8.41 -21.68 6.44
N HIS A 100 7.93 -21.78 5.19
CA HIS A 100 7.50 -23.04 4.58
C HIS A 100 8.68 -23.86 4.03
N PHE A 101 9.81 -23.21 3.73
CA PHE A 101 11.00 -23.86 3.17
C PHE A 101 12.02 -24.20 4.26
N ASN A 102 12.21 -23.30 5.22
CA ASN A 102 13.16 -23.48 6.32
C ASN A 102 12.64 -22.83 7.59
N ARG A 103 12.66 -23.58 8.69
CA ARG A 103 12.19 -23.11 10.01
C ARG A 103 13.22 -22.26 10.75
N ASP A 104 14.48 -22.26 10.32
CA ASP A 104 15.51 -21.41 10.93
C ASP A 104 15.12 -19.92 10.83
N HIS A 105 15.08 -19.29 12.00
CA HIS A 105 14.71 -17.89 12.12
C HIS A 105 15.72 -16.95 11.44
N ARG A 106 17.02 -17.28 11.51
CA ARG A 106 18.07 -16.46 10.88
C ARG A 106 17.95 -16.48 9.37
N PHE A 107 17.79 -17.67 8.78
CA PHE A 107 17.52 -17.82 7.35
C PHE A 107 16.34 -16.96 6.89
N ARG A 108 15.21 -16.99 7.61
CA ARG A 108 14.00 -16.25 7.23
C ARG A 108 14.17 -14.74 7.33
N ILE A 109 14.83 -14.25 8.38
CA ILE A 109 15.13 -12.82 8.53
C ILE A 109 16.07 -12.36 7.42
N THR A 110 17.20 -13.05 7.25
CA THR A 110 18.21 -12.68 6.25
C THR A 110 17.62 -12.71 4.85
N GLY A 111 16.88 -13.77 4.49
CA GLY A 111 16.22 -13.87 3.19
C GLY A 111 15.21 -12.76 2.95
N ALA A 112 14.39 -12.41 3.95
CA ALA A 112 13.43 -11.31 3.83
C ALA A 112 14.11 -9.93 3.74
N LEU A 113 15.19 -9.70 4.49
CA LEU A 113 15.98 -8.46 4.40
C LEU A 113 16.63 -8.31 3.02
N VAL A 114 17.24 -9.37 2.50
CA VAL A 114 17.86 -9.37 1.16
C VAL A 114 16.81 -9.12 0.08
N ALA A 115 15.66 -9.80 0.15
CA ALA A 115 14.58 -9.60 -0.81
C ALA A 115 14.06 -8.15 -0.82
N VAL A 116 13.85 -7.57 0.37
CA VAL A 116 13.43 -6.17 0.50
C VAL A 116 14.48 -5.20 0.01
N LEU A 117 15.75 -5.42 0.35
CA LEU A 117 16.85 -4.56 -0.10
C LEU A 117 16.95 -4.56 -1.63
N LEU A 118 16.98 -5.74 -2.25
CA LEU A 118 17.05 -5.89 -3.71
C LEU A 118 15.86 -5.21 -4.39
N SER A 119 14.65 -5.44 -3.88
CA SER A 119 13.42 -4.79 -4.38
C SER A 119 13.47 -3.27 -4.24
N ALA A 120 13.86 -2.76 -3.07
CA ALA A 120 13.91 -1.33 -2.79
C ALA A 120 14.95 -0.59 -3.65
N THR A 121 16.05 -1.25 -3.99
CA THR A 121 17.11 -0.69 -4.84
C THR A 121 16.90 -0.89 -6.34
N ALA A 122 15.92 -1.70 -6.74
CA ALA A 122 15.61 -1.90 -8.15
C ALA A 122 15.27 -0.56 -8.81
N PHE A 123 15.81 -0.31 -10.01
CA PHE A 123 15.74 0.98 -10.68
C PHE A 123 14.32 1.54 -10.73
N THR A 124 13.35 0.74 -11.18
CA THR A 124 11.94 1.15 -11.30
C THR A 124 11.31 1.46 -9.96
N VAL A 125 11.55 0.65 -8.93
CA VAL A 125 10.95 0.87 -7.60
C VAL A 125 11.53 2.11 -6.95
N ARG A 126 12.87 2.24 -6.99
CA ARG A 126 13.57 3.40 -6.45
C ARG A 126 13.10 4.68 -7.16
N SER A 127 13.10 4.71 -8.49
CA SER A 127 12.76 5.91 -9.26
C SER A 127 11.34 6.41 -8.95
N GLN A 128 10.35 5.52 -8.85
CA GLN A 128 8.98 5.90 -8.43
C GLN A 128 8.90 6.31 -6.96
N SER A 129 9.79 5.81 -6.10
CA SER A 129 9.77 6.08 -4.65
C SER A 129 10.42 7.40 -4.26
N ASN A 130 11.43 7.88 -5.00
CA ASN A 130 12.24 9.04 -4.60
C ASN A 130 12.36 10.16 -5.66
N VAL A 131 11.94 9.93 -6.91
CA VAL A 131 12.04 10.93 -8.00
C VAL A 131 10.71 11.17 -8.73
N ASN A 132 10.06 10.11 -9.22
CA ASN A 132 9.06 10.17 -10.28
C ASN A 132 7.60 10.10 -9.77
N GLU A 133 6.74 9.39 -10.53
CA GLU A 133 5.30 9.29 -10.36
C GLU A 133 4.94 8.62 -9.04
N LYS A 134 4.09 9.31 -8.28
CA LYS A 134 3.94 9.06 -6.85
C LYS A 134 2.83 8.08 -6.52
N VAL A 135 1.87 7.88 -7.43
CA VAL A 135 0.69 7.04 -7.24
C VAL A 135 1.04 5.55 -7.05
N TYR A 136 2.13 5.10 -7.66
CA TYR A 136 2.56 3.70 -7.57
C TYR A 136 3.11 3.33 -6.19
N THR A 137 3.55 4.30 -5.38
CA THR A 137 4.00 4.00 -4.01
C THR A 137 2.82 3.55 -3.14
N VAL A 138 1.67 4.23 -3.27
CA VAL A 138 0.42 3.85 -2.60
C VAL A 138 -0.12 2.53 -3.16
N LEU A 139 0.01 2.29 -4.47
CA LEU A 139 -0.33 1.00 -5.08
C LEU A 139 0.53 -0.13 -4.49
N LEU A 140 1.84 0.07 -4.39
CA LEU A 140 2.78 -0.90 -3.82
C LEU A 140 2.42 -1.22 -2.36
N LEU A 141 2.11 -0.19 -1.57
CA LEU A 141 1.64 -0.37 -0.19
C LEU A 141 0.34 -1.16 -0.13
N THR A 142 -0.62 -0.83 -0.99
CA THR A 142 -1.93 -1.48 -1.05
C THR A 142 -1.79 -2.97 -1.36
N ILE A 143 -1.00 -3.33 -2.38
CA ILE A 143 -0.77 -4.73 -2.75
C ILE A 143 -0.05 -5.48 -1.62
N ALA A 144 0.97 -4.87 -1.01
CA ALA A 144 1.70 -5.48 0.11
C ALA A 144 0.77 -5.71 1.31
N LEU A 145 -0.11 -4.76 1.61
CA LEU A 145 -1.08 -4.84 2.70
C LEU A 145 -2.13 -5.91 2.45
N LEU A 146 -2.73 -5.95 1.26
CA LEU A 146 -3.69 -6.99 0.89
C LEU A 146 -3.06 -8.38 0.94
N THR A 147 -1.84 -8.54 0.44
CA THR A 147 -1.09 -9.81 0.49
C THR A 147 -0.83 -10.24 1.95
N TRP A 148 -0.40 -9.31 2.80
CA TRP A 148 -0.20 -9.60 4.22
C TRP A 148 -1.52 -9.96 4.91
N LEU A 149 -2.61 -9.23 4.66
CA LEU A 149 -3.93 -9.51 5.21
C LEU A 149 -4.47 -10.87 4.75
N ALA A 150 -4.18 -11.31 3.53
CA ALA A 150 -4.55 -12.64 3.04
C ALA A 150 -3.88 -13.75 3.88
N PHE A 151 -2.58 -13.65 4.17
CA PHE A 151 -1.90 -14.59 5.07
C PHE A 151 -2.40 -14.50 6.51
N ARG A 152 -2.74 -13.30 7.00
CA ARG A 152 -3.36 -13.12 8.31
C ARG A 152 -4.75 -13.76 8.38
N TRP A 153 -5.52 -13.68 7.30
CA TRP A 153 -6.81 -14.34 7.16
C TRP A 153 -6.62 -15.86 7.22
N GLN A 154 -5.74 -16.42 6.39
CA GLN A 154 -5.41 -17.85 6.38
C GLN A 154 -5.06 -18.36 7.80
N ALA A 155 -4.20 -17.63 8.51
CA ALA A 155 -3.76 -18.02 9.85
C ALA A 155 -4.89 -17.98 10.92
N ARG A 156 -6.00 -17.27 10.66
CA ARG A 156 -7.15 -17.13 11.57
C ARG A 156 -8.39 -17.89 11.13
N VAL A 157 -8.35 -18.54 9.97
CA VAL A 157 -9.45 -19.36 9.48
C VAL A 157 -9.90 -20.34 10.58
N GLY A 158 -11.18 -20.29 10.95
CA GLY A 158 -11.77 -21.17 11.97
C GLY A 158 -11.59 -20.74 13.42
N GLN A 159 -10.86 -19.64 13.69
CA GLN A 159 -10.67 -19.09 15.05
C GLN A 159 -11.69 -18.00 15.41
N GLY A 160 -12.62 -17.68 14.51
CA GLY A 160 -13.58 -16.59 14.64
C GLY A 160 -13.02 -15.23 14.20
N ARG A 161 -13.89 -14.35 13.68
CA ARG A 161 -13.56 -13.01 13.15
C ARG A 161 -12.63 -13.00 11.93
N ASP A 162 -12.41 -14.15 11.27
CA ASP A 162 -11.74 -14.25 9.98
C ASP A 162 -12.49 -13.42 8.91
N ASP A 163 -13.82 -13.39 9.00
CA ASP A 163 -14.68 -12.60 8.12
C ASP A 163 -14.37 -11.09 8.16
N ASN A 164 -13.91 -10.55 9.29
CA ASN A 164 -13.53 -9.12 9.38
C ASN A 164 -12.35 -8.79 8.47
N LEU A 165 -11.42 -9.73 8.27
CA LEU A 165 -10.27 -9.53 7.39
C LEU A 165 -10.68 -9.56 5.92
N LEU A 166 -11.68 -10.37 5.56
CA LEU A 166 -12.26 -10.39 4.21
C LEU A 166 -12.95 -9.06 3.90
N VAL A 167 -13.76 -8.56 4.85
CA VAL A 167 -14.43 -7.25 4.74
C VAL A 167 -13.40 -6.13 4.65
N LEU A 168 -12.34 -6.16 5.46
CA LEU A 168 -11.25 -5.17 5.39
C LEU A 168 -10.51 -5.21 4.04
N MET A 169 -10.20 -6.39 3.52
CA MET A 169 -9.58 -6.52 2.19
C MET A 169 -10.48 -5.97 1.09
N ALA A 170 -11.79 -6.24 1.15
CA ALA A 170 -12.76 -5.68 0.20
C ALA A 170 -12.85 -4.15 0.28
N PHE A 171 -12.85 -3.59 1.49
CA PHE A 171 -12.79 -2.14 1.70
C PHE A 171 -11.53 -1.54 1.07
N ILE A 172 -10.36 -2.11 1.35
CA ILE A 172 -9.07 -1.63 0.82
C ILE A 172 -9.03 -1.73 -0.71
N LEU A 173 -9.53 -2.83 -1.30
CA LEU A 173 -9.65 -2.98 -2.75
C LEU A 173 -10.53 -1.88 -3.35
N ALA A 174 -11.71 -1.63 -2.77
CA ALA A 174 -12.61 -0.58 -3.26
C ALA A 174 -12.00 0.82 -3.11
N LEU A 175 -11.41 1.12 -1.94
CA LEU A 175 -10.72 2.38 -1.68
C LEU A 175 -9.56 2.60 -2.65
N SER A 176 -8.82 1.55 -2.98
CA SER A 176 -7.65 1.61 -3.87
C SER A 176 -7.98 2.01 -5.32
N VAL A 177 -9.24 1.87 -5.75
CA VAL A 177 -9.71 2.40 -7.04
C VAL A 177 -9.55 3.92 -7.11
N GLY A 178 -9.67 4.61 -5.97
CA GLY A 178 -9.40 6.04 -5.85
C GLY A 178 -7.91 6.39 -5.93
N ASN A 179 -7.00 5.42 -5.95
CA ASN A 179 -5.56 5.65 -6.16
C ASN A 179 -5.10 5.14 -7.53
N HIS A 180 -5.37 3.88 -7.87
CA HIS A 180 -4.96 3.32 -9.15
C HIS A 180 -5.75 2.04 -9.46
N LEU A 181 -6.32 1.93 -10.66
CA LEU A 181 -7.19 0.80 -11.02
C LEU A 181 -6.45 -0.56 -10.98
N MET A 182 -5.14 -0.57 -11.26
CA MET A 182 -4.33 -1.80 -11.16
C MET A 182 -4.37 -2.46 -9.77
N ALA A 183 -4.72 -1.74 -8.70
CA ALA A 183 -4.89 -2.37 -7.39
C ALA A 183 -5.97 -3.46 -7.38
N VAL A 184 -6.98 -3.34 -8.24
CA VAL A 184 -8.05 -4.33 -8.40
C VAL A 184 -7.51 -5.66 -8.96
N LEU A 185 -6.35 -5.66 -9.62
CA LEU A 185 -5.70 -6.89 -10.09
C LEU A 185 -5.27 -7.82 -8.93
N ALA A 186 -5.21 -7.31 -7.69
CA ALA A 186 -5.03 -8.16 -6.52
C ALA A 186 -6.27 -9.02 -6.22
N ALA A 187 -7.47 -8.61 -6.64
CA ALA A 187 -8.72 -9.31 -6.32
C ALA A 187 -8.78 -10.74 -6.89
N PRO A 188 -8.45 -11.01 -8.18
CA PRO A 188 -8.37 -12.38 -8.70
C PRO A 188 -7.38 -13.26 -7.91
N ALA A 189 -6.20 -12.74 -7.56
CA ALA A 189 -5.21 -13.49 -6.79
C ALA A 189 -5.73 -13.85 -5.39
N ILE A 190 -6.37 -12.88 -4.69
CA ILE A 190 -7.00 -13.11 -3.39
C ILE A 190 -8.15 -14.10 -3.50
N ALA A 191 -8.98 -14.02 -4.56
CA ALA A 191 -10.08 -14.94 -4.77
C ALA A 191 -9.59 -16.38 -4.97
N VAL A 192 -8.58 -16.59 -5.83
CA VAL A 192 -7.94 -17.90 -6.01
C VAL A 192 -7.35 -18.39 -4.68
N PHE A 193 -6.67 -17.53 -3.93
CA PHE A 193 -6.11 -17.89 -2.63
C PHE A 193 -7.19 -18.32 -1.62
N ILE A 194 -8.32 -17.61 -1.54
CA ILE A 194 -9.46 -17.98 -0.70
C ILE A 194 -10.03 -19.34 -1.12
N LEU A 195 -10.17 -19.59 -2.43
CA LEU A 195 -10.67 -20.87 -2.96
C LEU A 195 -9.75 -22.04 -2.63
N VAL A 196 -8.42 -21.83 -2.68
CA VAL A 196 -7.42 -22.84 -2.32
C VAL A 196 -7.41 -23.11 -0.82
N VAL A 197 -7.47 -22.08 0.02
CA VAL A 197 -7.39 -22.22 1.48
C VAL A 197 -8.70 -22.72 2.09
N ARG A 198 -9.83 -22.13 1.70
CA ARG A 198 -11.16 -22.49 2.24
C ARG A 198 -12.27 -22.11 1.25
N PRO A 199 -12.62 -22.99 0.30
CA PRO A 199 -13.60 -22.68 -0.74
C PRO A 199 -15.00 -22.40 -0.16
N ARG A 200 -15.38 -23.02 0.96
CA ARG A 200 -16.67 -22.75 1.62
C ARG A 200 -16.85 -21.29 2.06
N THR A 201 -15.78 -20.50 2.11
CA THR A 201 -15.83 -19.07 2.44
C THR A 201 -16.66 -18.28 1.42
N ILE A 202 -16.56 -18.61 0.13
CA ILE A 202 -17.33 -17.91 -0.91
C ILE A 202 -18.84 -18.18 -0.83
N LEU A 203 -19.26 -19.25 -0.14
CA LEU A 203 -20.68 -19.58 0.04
C LEU A 203 -21.32 -18.85 1.23
N LYS A 204 -20.55 -18.08 2.00
CA LYS A 204 -21.06 -17.33 3.16
C LYS A 204 -21.87 -16.11 2.71
N TRP A 205 -23.12 -16.32 2.31
CA TRP A 205 -23.98 -15.27 1.75
C TRP A 205 -24.17 -14.05 2.66
N ARG A 206 -24.11 -14.25 3.99
CA ARG A 206 -24.21 -13.18 5.00
C ARG A 206 -23.06 -12.16 4.92
N LEU A 207 -21.95 -12.48 4.23
CA LEU A 207 -20.84 -11.56 4.03
C LEU A 207 -21.09 -10.55 2.90
N TYR A 208 -21.87 -10.90 1.89
CA TYR A 208 -22.05 -10.02 0.72
C TYR A 208 -22.62 -8.65 1.06
N PRO A 209 -23.63 -8.49 1.94
CA PRO A 209 -24.12 -7.16 2.32
C PRO A 209 -23.04 -6.31 3.00
N ALA A 210 -22.24 -6.92 3.88
CA ALA A 210 -21.14 -6.22 4.56
C ALA A 210 -20.03 -5.81 3.58
N VAL A 211 -19.65 -6.71 2.66
CA VAL A 211 -18.69 -6.45 1.59
C VAL A 211 -19.18 -5.34 0.67
N LEU A 212 -20.46 -5.37 0.27
CA LEU A 212 -21.05 -4.32 -0.56
C LEU A 212 -21.05 -2.97 0.17
N ALA A 213 -21.47 -2.93 1.44
CA ALA A 213 -21.50 -1.71 2.22
C ALA A 213 -20.10 -1.07 2.34
N VAL A 214 -19.06 -1.86 2.64
CA VAL A 214 -17.70 -1.31 2.69
C VAL A 214 -17.13 -1.00 1.32
N ALA A 215 -17.54 -1.72 0.26
CA ALA A 215 -17.12 -1.38 -1.10
C ALA A 215 -17.68 -0.02 -1.52
N VAL A 216 -18.96 0.24 -1.25
CA VAL A 216 -19.58 1.56 -1.46
C VAL A 216 -18.87 2.64 -0.64
N ALA A 217 -18.57 2.36 0.63
CA ALA A 217 -17.82 3.28 1.48
C ALA A 217 -16.41 3.56 0.95
N GLY A 218 -15.68 2.55 0.46
CA GLY A 218 -14.36 2.73 -0.14
C GLY A 218 -14.42 3.54 -1.43
N LEU A 219 -15.39 3.26 -2.30
CA LEU A 219 -15.61 3.99 -3.55
C LEU A 219 -16.09 5.43 -3.34
N SER A 220 -16.61 5.76 -2.16
CA SER A 220 -17.05 7.14 -1.83
C SER A 220 -15.94 8.18 -1.97
N VAL A 221 -14.66 7.78 -1.91
CA VAL A 221 -13.52 8.67 -2.19
C VAL A 221 -13.57 9.28 -3.60
N GLN A 222 -14.22 8.61 -4.56
CA GLN A 222 -14.39 9.11 -5.91
C GLN A 222 -15.33 10.32 -6.00
N LEU A 223 -16.13 10.58 -4.96
CA LEU A 223 -16.98 11.77 -4.87
C LEU A 223 -16.16 13.08 -4.76
N TYR A 224 -14.84 13.00 -4.60
CA TYR A 224 -13.93 14.13 -4.74
C TYR A 224 -13.91 14.70 -6.17
N LEU A 225 -13.99 13.85 -7.21
CA LEU A 225 -13.89 14.27 -8.61
C LEU A 225 -15.04 15.15 -9.14
N PRO A 226 -16.33 14.90 -8.80
CA PRO A 226 -17.43 15.74 -9.28
C PRO A 226 -17.57 17.10 -8.58
N VAL A 227 -16.68 17.49 -7.67
CA VAL A 227 -16.74 18.82 -7.04
C VAL A 227 -16.40 19.87 -8.11
N PRO A 228 -17.34 20.75 -8.52
CA PRO A 228 -17.07 21.73 -9.56
C PRO A 228 -15.93 22.65 -9.10
N SER A 229 -14.84 22.69 -9.86
CA SER A 229 -13.81 23.71 -9.72
C SER A 229 -14.46 25.07 -10.07
N LYS A 230 -14.90 25.80 -9.05
CA LYS A 230 -15.24 27.21 -9.17
C LYS A 230 -14.03 28.06 -8.86
#